data_AF-A0A497RUR6-F1
#
_entry.id   AF-A0A497RUR6-F1
#
_cell.length_a   1.000
_cell.length_b   1.000
_cell.length_c   1.000
_cell.angle_alpha   90.00
_cell.angle_beta   90.00
_cell.angle_gamma   90.00
#
_symmetry.space_group_name_H-M   'P 1'
#
loop_
_entity.id
_entity.type
_entity.pdbx_description
1 polymer ?
#
loop_
_entity_poly.entity_id
_entity_poly.type
_entity_poly.pdbx_seq_one_letter_code
_entity_poly.pdbx_strand_id
1 'polypeptide(L)'
;MEISEEIELKGHIIDSMILPRVLDTIMDMGGDFEILRLDVGKTKVDESYCRIRVKGSPELFDELERLGALLPRKDVKTIPAPGDKVLPDNFYGTTHHPTYVYLNGDWRRVEKLEMDCIIVIEGNKAICKRQGLVRKGDLVVVGLDGIKVDAPQRSREPQDIFGFMSSEVSPEKPIISYIKGLAKEMKKIRDEKGFIIHVVGTAMAHTGADKALIDLIRGGYVQAIFTGNGFAVMDIEKQLFGTTLGMDKKTGRVLKRGYKSHLVAINEIYKAGSIKKAVDEGVLKGGVMYECIKHKIPVIIGGSIRDDGPLPDTITDVMEAQDEMRKYVQKADMCVIYASMLHGIATGNMLPSRVKTVIIDINPYVVTRLQDRGTTQALGMVTDPAVLLPQLVEELKRLE
;
A
#
# COMPACT_ATOMS: atom_id res chain seq x y z
N MET A 1 16.12 29.72 15.73
CA MET A 1 15.43 30.98 15.36
C MET A 1 14.11 30.95 16.11
N GLU A 2 13.85 31.88 17.01
CA GLU A 2 12.60 31.89 17.79
C GLU A 2 11.47 32.46 16.94
N ILE A 3 10.34 31.78 16.92
CA ILE A 3 9.12 32.18 16.22
C ILE A 3 8.00 32.42 17.24
N SER A 4 7.09 33.35 16.94
CA SER A 4 5.95 33.68 17.79
C SER A 4 4.65 33.46 17.02
N GLU A 5 3.79 32.56 17.52
CA GLU A 5 2.54 32.19 16.85
C GLU A 5 1.39 31.98 17.83
N GLU A 6 0.15 32.16 17.37
CA GLU A 6 -1.05 31.92 18.16
C GLU A 6 -1.60 30.51 17.92
N ILE A 7 -1.59 29.68 18.95
CA ILE A 7 -2.21 28.36 18.92
C ILE A 7 -3.61 28.40 19.52
N GLU A 8 -4.48 27.50 19.06
CA GLU A 8 -5.80 27.26 19.63
C GLU A 8 -5.95 25.82 20.12
N LEU A 9 -6.62 25.63 21.25
CA LEU A 9 -7.00 24.34 21.79
C LEU A 9 -8.52 24.30 21.87
N LYS A 10 -9.14 23.21 21.42
CA LYS A 10 -10.60 23.05 21.45
C LYS A 10 -11.00 21.63 21.84
N GLY A 11 -12.01 21.51 22.71
CA GLY A 11 -12.54 20.23 23.20
C GLY A 11 -12.58 20.17 24.73
N HIS A 12 -12.57 18.98 25.33
CA HIS A 12 -12.49 18.82 26.79
C HIS A 12 -11.07 19.05 27.34
N ILE A 13 -10.42 20.15 26.93
CA ILE A 13 -8.97 20.39 27.06
C ILE A 13 -8.47 20.49 28.51
N ILE A 14 -9.37 20.75 29.47
CA ILE A 14 -9.09 20.78 30.90
C ILE A 14 -9.21 19.36 31.49
N ASP A 15 -10.37 18.72 31.31
CA ASP A 15 -10.63 17.38 31.87
C ASP A 15 -9.70 16.31 31.31
N SER A 16 -9.31 16.44 30.03
CA SER A 16 -8.37 15.53 29.37
C SER A 16 -6.91 15.93 29.59
N MET A 17 -6.63 16.92 30.43
CA MET A 17 -5.29 17.43 30.77
C MET A 17 -4.47 17.86 29.54
N ILE A 18 -5.11 18.25 28.44
CA ILE A 18 -4.41 18.71 27.23
C ILE A 18 -3.78 20.07 27.49
N LEU A 19 -4.55 21.02 28.04
CA LEU A 19 -4.07 22.37 28.31
C LEU A 19 -2.86 22.38 29.26
N PRO A 20 -2.89 21.72 30.44
CA PRO A 20 -1.71 21.60 31.29
C PRO A 20 -0.48 21.02 30.58
N ARG A 21 -0.65 19.91 29.84
CA ARG A 21 0.46 19.28 29.12
C ARG A 21 1.09 20.18 28.06
N VAL A 22 0.26 20.95 27.34
CA VAL A 22 0.72 21.93 26.35
C VAL A 22 1.56 23.02 27.02
N LEU A 23 1.09 23.57 28.16
CA LEU A 23 1.84 24.60 28.89
C LEU A 23 3.15 24.06 29.47
N ASP A 24 3.13 22.86 30.05
CA ASP A 24 4.33 22.18 30.58
C ASP A 24 5.36 21.95 29.47
N THR A 25 4.92 21.49 28.30
CA THR A 25 5.79 21.25 27.14
C THR A 25 6.43 22.55 26.64
N ILE A 26 5.69 23.67 26.63
CA ILE A 26 6.26 24.98 26.28
C ILE A 26 7.40 25.34 27.25
N MET A 27 7.19 25.18 28.55
CA MET A 27 8.20 25.50 29.56
C MET A 27 9.41 24.56 29.50
N ASP A 28 9.17 23.25 29.35
CA ASP A 28 10.21 22.22 29.31
C ASP A 28 11.14 22.39 28.10
N MET A 29 10.61 22.87 26.97
CA MET A 29 11.38 23.17 25.77
C MET A 29 11.91 24.62 25.72
N GLY A 30 11.82 25.36 26.83
CA GLY A 30 12.38 26.71 26.98
C GLY A 30 11.64 27.80 26.20
N GLY A 31 10.37 27.55 25.83
CA GLY A 31 9.48 28.54 25.22
C GLY A 31 8.79 29.44 26.25
N ASP A 32 8.05 30.43 25.75
CA ASP A 32 7.25 31.37 26.53
C ASP A 32 5.82 31.40 25.99
N PHE A 33 4.84 31.74 26.83
CA PHE A 33 3.44 31.76 26.43
C PHE A 33 2.61 32.86 27.09
N GLU A 34 1.61 33.33 26.35
CA GLU A 34 0.60 34.29 26.80
C GLU A 34 -0.79 33.74 26.44
N ILE A 35 -1.61 33.42 27.45
CA ILE A 35 -3.00 33.00 27.22
C ILE A 35 -3.81 34.23 26.81
N LEU A 36 -4.24 34.27 25.56
CA LEU A 36 -4.99 35.39 24.98
C LEU A 36 -6.48 35.28 25.30
N ARG A 37 -7.01 34.05 25.32
CA ARG A 37 -8.42 33.78 25.60
C ARG A 37 -8.59 32.37 26.17
N LEU A 38 -9.42 32.23 27.19
CA LEU A 38 -9.82 30.95 27.74
C LEU A 38 -11.31 30.95 28.02
N ASP A 39 -12.06 30.16 27.28
CA ASP A 39 -13.48 29.92 27.47
C ASP A 39 -13.67 28.52 28.06
N VAL A 40 -14.17 28.45 29.28
CA VAL A 40 -14.35 27.18 30.00
C VAL A 40 -15.80 26.70 29.84
N GLY A 41 -15.94 25.45 29.38
CA GLY A 41 -17.23 24.75 29.32
C GLY A 41 -17.87 24.69 30.71
N LYS A 42 -19.18 24.91 30.81
CA LYS A 42 -19.87 25.04 32.11
C LYS A 42 -20.34 23.69 32.65
N THR A 43 -20.56 22.73 31.76
CA THR A 43 -21.02 21.39 32.07
C THR A 43 -20.08 20.34 31.51
N LYS A 44 -20.23 19.09 31.97
CA LYS A 44 -19.37 17.94 31.57
C LYS A 44 -19.32 17.68 30.06
N VAL A 45 -20.34 18.09 29.31
CA VAL A 45 -20.42 17.90 27.85
C VAL A 45 -20.01 19.13 27.06
N ASP A 46 -19.81 20.27 27.73
CA ASP A 46 -19.42 21.50 27.05
C ASP A 46 -17.93 21.47 26.73
N GLU A 47 -17.58 21.75 25.47
CA GLU A 47 -16.20 21.95 25.08
C GLU A 47 -15.65 23.25 25.65
N SER A 48 -14.37 23.22 26.04
CA SER A 48 -13.59 24.40 26.39
C SER A 48 -12.72 24.81 25.20
N TYR A 49 -12.38 26.09 25.14
CA TYR A 49 -11.56 26.68 24.09
C TYR A 49 -10.47 27.54 24.72
N CYS A 50 -9.23 27.43 24.24
CA CYS A 50 -8.12 28.26 24.67
C CYS A 50 -7.35 28.77 23.47
N ARG A 51 -7.00 30.06 23.45
CA ARG A 51 -6.08 30.65 22.48
C ARG A 51 -4.86 31.17 23.22
N ILE A 52 -3.68 30.75 22.78
CA ILE A 52 -2.41 31.01 23.46
C ILE A 52 -1.41 31.54 22.42
N ARG A 53 -0.77 32.67 22.68
CA ARG A 53 0.40 33.10 21.92
C ARG A 53 1.63 32.42 22.50
N VAL A 54 2.36 31.67 21.69
CA VAL A 54 3.55 30.94 22.09
C VAL A 54 4.76 31.54 21.38
N LYS A 55 5.89 31.61 22.08
CA LYS A 55 7.21 31.95 21.53
C LYS A 55 8.15 30.79 21.79
N GLY A 56 8.87 30.32 20.77
CA GLY A 56 9.84 29.27 20.95
C GLY A 56 10.46 28.79 19.64
N SER A 57 11.14 27.64 19.68
CA SER A 57 11.75 27.04 18.49
C SER A 57 10.70 26.37 17.60
N PRO A 58 10.96 26.16 16.30
CA PRO A 58 10.05 25.42 15.42
C PRO A 58 9.69 24.02 15.94
N GLU A 59 10.64 23.32 16.55
CA GLU A 59 10.45 21.97 17.11
C GLU A 59 9.44 21.95 18.27
N LEU A 60 9.32 23.05 19.01
CA LEU A 60 8.28 23.19 20.04
C LEU A 60 6.89 23.16 19.40
N PHE A 61 6.67 23.90 18.31
CA PHE A 61 5.36 23.96 17.67
C PHE A 61 4.93 22.60 17.08
N ASP A 62 5.88 21.80 16.58
CA ASP A 62 5.64 20.41 16.16
C ASP A 62 5.12 19.54 17.33
N GLU A 63 5.68 19.71 18.53
CA GLU A 63 5.26 18.96 19.72
C GLU A 63 3.89 19.44 20.24
N LEU A 64 3.61 20.75 20.18
CA LEU A 64 2.31 21.28 20.56
C LEU A 64 1.19 20.80 19.63
N GLU A 65 1.45 20.69 18.34
CA GLU A 65 0.49 20.14 17.38
C GLU A 65 0.15 18.66 17.70
N ARG A 66 1.15 17.86 18.10
CA ARG A 66 0.94 16.46 18.57
C ARG A 66 0.07 16.37 19.82
N LEU A 67 0.15 17.38 20.69
CA LEU A 67 -0.69 17.47 21.90
C LEU A 67 -2.11 17.99 21.60
N GLY A 68 -2.40 18.37 20.35
CA GLY A 68 -3.72 18.80 19.90
C GLY A 68 -3.88 20.31 19.74
N ALA A 69 -2.78 21.08 19.72
CA ALA A 69 -2.81 22.51 19.41
C ALA A 69 -3.05 22.76 17.92
N LEU A 70 -3.92 23.73 17.62
CA LEU A 70 -4.23 24.22 16.28
C LEU A 70 -3.39 25.47 16.02
N LEU A 71 -2.42 25.40 15.14
CA LEU A 71 -1.56 26.52 14.75
C LEU A 71 -2.28 27.52 13.81
N PRO A 72 -1.80 28.78 13.67
CA PRO A 72 -2.31 29.70 12.67
C PRO A 72 -2.15 29.09 11.28
N ARG A 73 -3.23 29.03 10.53
CA ARG A 73 -3.22 28.38 9.22
C ARG A 73 -2.43 29.23 8.23
N LYS A 74 -1.24 28.77 7.88
CA LYS A 74 -0.45 29.33 6.78
C LYS A 74 -0.81 28.60 5.50
N ASP A 75 -0.94 29.34 4.42
CA ASP A 75 -1.01 28.73 3.09
C ASP A 75 0.28 27.96 2.82
N VAL A 76 0.14 26.86 2.10
CA VAL A 76 1.25 26.02 1.68
C VAL A 76 2.25 26.83 0.87
N LYS A 77 3.53 26.72 1.23
CA LYS A 77 4.61 27.37 0.46
C LYS A 77 4.95 26.53 -0.76
N THR A 78 5.13 27.19 -1.89
CA THR A 78 5.57 26.54 -3.12
C THR A 78 6.76 27.25 -3.75
N ILE A 79 7.63 26.48 -4.39
CA ILE A 79 8.75 26.98 -5.18
C ILE A 79 8.68 26.34 -6.57
N PRO A 80 8.84 27.11 -7.66
CA PRO A 80 8.93 26.54 -9.00
C PRO A 80 10.11 25.57 -9.13
N ALA A 81 9.88 24.40 -9.70
CA ALA A 81 10.92 23.42 -9.97
C ALA A 81 12.01 24.04 -10.89
N PRO A 82 13.31 23.97 -10.52
CA PRO A 82 14.38 24.64 -11.26
C PRO A 82 14.65 24.02 -12.65
N GLY A 83 14.29 22.74 -12.85
CA GLY A 83 14.47 22.01 -14.09
C GLY A 83 13.58 20.77 -14.17
N ASP A 84 13.54 20.11 -15.32
CA ASP A 84 12.82 18.85 -15.47
C ASP A 84 13.42 17.79 -14.55
N LYS A 85 12.57 17.12 -13.77
CA LYS A 85 12.94 16.11 -12.76
C LYS A 85 13.82 16.61 -11.61
N VAL A 86 14.02 17.92 -11.49
CA VAL A 86 14.78 18.56 -10.41
C VAL A 86 13.80 19.22 -9.44
N LEU A 87 13.92 18.90 -8.16
CA LEU A 87 13.09 19.45 -7.10
C LEU A 87 13.77 20.69 -6.50
N PRO A 88 13.01 21.69 -6.00
CA PRO A 88 13.59 22.75 -5.19
C PRO A 88 14.12 22.18 -3.87
N ASP A 89 15.07 22.88 -3.26
CA ASP A 89 15.53 22.54 -1.91
C ASP A 89 14.36 22.61 -0.91
N ASN A 90 14.42 21.80 0.14
CA ASN A 90 13.41 21.73 1.19
C ASN A 90 12.00 21.33 0.70
N PHE A 91 11.89 20.58 -0.41
CA PHE A 91 10.62 20.01 -0.87
C PHE A 91 10.01 19.08 0.18
N TYR A 92 8.68 19.04 0.24
CA TYR A 92 7.96 18.10 1.07
C TYR A 92 7.88 16.72 0.41
N GLY A 93 8.41 15.68 1.07
CA GLY A 93 8.26 14.28 0.69
C GLY A 93 6.95 13.69 1.23
N THR A 94 6.14 13.09 0.36
CA THR A 94 4.84 12.53 0.75
C THR A 94 4.97 11.25 1.55
N THR A 95 4.07 11.08 2.52
CA THR A 95 3.75 9.76 3.07
C THR A 95 2.65 9.10 2.24
N HIS A 96 2.29 7.86 2.58
CA HIS A 96 1.14 7.16 2.02
C HIS A 96 -0.18 7.44 2.77
N HIS A 97 -0.17 8.28 3.81
CA HIS A 97 -1.34 8.64 4.61
C HIS A 97 -2.10 9.83 4.01
N PRO A 98 -3.46 9.84 4.00
CA PRO A 98 -4.24 10.94 3.47
C PRO A 98 -3.69 12.31 3.90
N THR A 99 -3.26 13.10 2.93
CA THR A 99 -2.59 14.39 3.15
C THR A 99 -3.45 15.50 2.57
N TYR A 100 -3.47 16.64 3.26
CA TYR A 100 -4.18 17.85 2.87
C TYR A 100 -3.20 19.02 2.88
N VAL A 101 -3.39 19.96 1.96
CA VAL A 101 -2.67 21.23 1.95
C VAL A 101 -3.64 22.39 2.11
N TYR A 102 -3.29 23.38 2.90
CA TYR A 102 -4.05 24.61 3.06
C TYR A 102 -3.68 25.56 1.93
N LEU A 103 -4.65 25.88 1.07
CA LEU A 103 -4.43 26.69 -0.12
C LEU A 103 -5.64 27.59 -0.34
N ASN A 104 -5.40 28.90 -0.39
CA ASN A 104 -6.41 29.93 -0.65
C ASN A 104 -7.56 29.87 0.38
N GLY A 105 -7.23 29.67 1.65
CA GLY A 105 -8.19 29.64 2.75
C GLY A 105 -8.92 28.31 2.99
N ASP A 106 -8.67 27.28 2.17
CA ASP A 106 -9.31 25.97 2.27
C ASP A 106 -8.31 24.81 2.33
N TRP A 107 -8.69 23.75 3.05
CA TRP A 107 -7.97 22.47 3.00
C TRP A 107 -8.30 21.72 1.71
N ARG A 108 -7.27 21.49 0.88
CA ARG A 108 -7.34 20.72 -0.35
C ARG A 108 -6.71 19.36 -0.11
N ARG A 109 -7.46 18.29 -0.35
CA ARG A 109 -6.93 16.93 -0.30
C ARG A 109 -5.95 16.71 -1.45
N VAL A 110 -4.80 16.11 -1.15
CA VAL A 110 -3.82 15.72 -2.17
C VAL A 110 -4.37 14.54 -2.96
N GLU A 111 -4.45 14.69 -4.28
CA GLU A 111 -4.90 13.65 -5.20
C GLU A 111 -3.80 12.64 -5.51
N LYS A 112 -4.18 11.38 -5.77
CA LYS A 112 -3.30 10.27 -6.19
C LYS A 112 -2.10 10.03 -5.28
N LEU A 113 -2.30 10.22 -3.98
CA LEU A 113 -1.23 10.10 -3.00
C LEU A 113 -0.58 8.71 -3.01
N GLU A 114 0.75 8.72 -3.03
CA GLU A 114 1.64 7.59 -2.79
C GLU A 114 2.86 8.10 -1.97
N MET A 115 3.58 7.21 -1.31
CA MET A 115 4.80 7.60 -0.58
C MET A 115 5.95 7.95 -1.55
N ASP A 116 7.02 8.55 -1.01
CA ASP A 116 8.26 8.86 -1.74
C ASP A 116 8.04 9.72 -3.00
N CYS A 117 7.03 10.59 -2.96
CA CYS A 117 6.68 11.53 -4.02
C CYS A 117 6.68 12.96 -3.50
N ILE A 118 6.31 13.91 -4.36
CA ILE A 118 6.15 15.31 -3.99
C ILE A 118 4.71 15.78 -4.24
N ILE A 119 4.37 16.96 -3.73
CA ILE A 119 3.10 17.61 -4.00
C ILE A 119 3.37 18.79 -4.95
N VAL A 120 2.67 18.81 -6.09
CA VAL A 120 2.63 19.97 -7.00
C VAL A 120 1.27 20.65 -6.88
N ILE A 121 1.27 21.99 -6.87
CA ILE A 121 0.07 22.79 -6.96
C ILE A 121 -0.21 23.13 -8.43
N GLU A 122 -1.31 22.60 -8.97
CA GLU A 122 -1.79 22.87 -10.32
C GLU A 122 -3.11 23.65 -10.23
N GLY A 123 -3.04 24.98 -10.36
CA GLY A 123 -4.18 25.87 -10.10
C GLY A 123 -4.60 25.81 -8.62
N ASN A 124 -5.82 25.34 -8.36
CA ASN A 124 -6.34 25.15 -6.99
C ASN A 124 -6.29 23.69 -6.51
N LYS A 125 -5.56 22.82 -7.20
CA LYS A 125 -5.45 21.39 -6.87
C LYS A 125 -4.06 21.04 -6.37
N ALA A 126 -4.00 20.15 -5.40
CA ALA A 126 -2.77 19.54 -4.91
C ALA A 126 -2.65 18.13 -5.46
N ILE A 127 -1.59 17.85 -6.22
CA ILE A 127 -1.41 16.59 -6.94
C ILE A 127 -0.11 15.94 -6.47
N CYS A 128 -0.21 14.67 -6.05
CA CYS A 128 0.97 13.86 -5.80
C CYS A 128 1.65 13.51 -7.13
N LYS A 129 2.94 13.76 -7.23
CA LYS A 129 3.72 13.56 -8.45
C LYS A 129 5.07 12.95 -8.11
N ARG A 130 5.46 11.91 -8.85
CA ARG A 130 6.82 11.34 -8.77
C ARG A 130 7.82 12.36 -9.30
N GLN A 131 9.01 12.38 -8.70
CA GLN A 131 10.10 13.25 -9.13
C GLN A 131 10.38 13.14 -10.64
N GLY A 132 10.38 11.92 -11.19
CA GLY A 132 10.63 11.68 -12.61
C GLY A 132 9.61 12.29 -13.58
N LEU A 133 8.46 12.77 -13.09
CA LEU A 133 7.43 13.45 -13.88
C LEU A 133 7.42 14.97 -13.71
N VAL A 134 8.17 15.51 -12.74
CA VAL A 134 8.22 16.95 -12.47
C VAL A 134 8.81 17.68 -13.69
N ARG A 135 8.19 18.79 -14.08
CA ARG A 135 8.65 19.67 -15.15
C ARG A 135 9.17 20.97 -14.57
N LYS A 136 10.10 21.61 -15.28
CA LYS A 136 10.57 22.96 -14.92
C LYS A 136 9.37 23.91 -14.77
N GLY A 137 9.34 24.63 -13.66
CA GLY A 137 8.27 25.60 -13.35
C GLY A 137 7.07 25.02 -12.60
N ASP A 138 6.96 23.70 -12.42
CA ASP A 138 5.94 23.10 -11.55
C ASP A 138 6.05 23.70 -10.15
N LEU A 139 4.93 24.15 -9.56
CA LEU A 139 4.91 24.72 -8.21
C LEU A 139 4.96 23.60 -7.16
N VAL A 140 6.16 23.27 -6.69
CA VAL A 140 6.39 22.18 -5.74
C VAL A 140 6.25 22.70 -4.32
N VAL A 141 5.51 21.97 -3.49
CA VAL A 141 5.35 22.26 -2.06
C VAL A 141 6.68 22.10 -1.31
N VAL A 142 7.01 23.09 -0.47
CA VAL A 142 8.24 23.12 0.34
C VAL A 142 7.93 23.39 1.81
N GLY A 143 8.77 22.87 2.70
CA GLY A 143 8.57 22.97 4.15
C GLY A 143 7.34 22.20 4.65
N LEU A 144 6.87 22.58 5.84
CA LEU A 144 5.76 21.91 6.53
C LEU A 144 4.53 22.82 6.71
N ASP A 145 4.66 24.12 6.44
CA ASP A 145 3.59 25.08 6.59
C ASP A 145 2.38 24.70 5.72
N GLY A 146 1.19 24.68 6.32
CA GLY A 146 -0.06 24.42 5.60
C GLY A 146 -0.21 22.96 5.15
N ILE A 147 0.47 22.00 5.76
CA ILE A 147 0.32 20.57 5.48
C ILE A 147 -0.33 19.86 6.66
N LYS A 148 -1.31 19.00 6.40
CA LYS A 148 -1.95 18.14 7.40
C LYS A 148 -1.94 16.71 6.92
N VAL A 149 -1.40 15.81 7.74
CA VAL A 149 -1.40 14.36 7.48
C VAL A 149 -2.38 13.69 8.43
N ASP A 150 -3.35 12.98 7.88
CA ASP A 150 -4.34 12.21 8.62
C ASP A 150 -3.88 10.75 8.70
N ALA A 151 -3.01 10.47 9.68
CA ALA A 151 -2.49 9.13 9.91
C ALA A 151 -3.54 8.27 10.66
N PRO A 152 -3.65 6.96 10.36
CA PRO A 152 -4.55 6.08 11.10
C PRO A 152 -4.24 6.11 12.60
N GLN A 153 -5.29 6.17 13.43
CA GLN A 153 -5.12 6.11 14.89
C GLN A 153 -4.44 4.79 15.28
N ARG A 154 -3.33 4.87 16.02
CA ARG A 154 -2.71 3.68 16.62
C ARG A 154 -3.68 3.07 17.63
N SER A 155 -3.72 1.73 17.67
CA SER A 155 -4.49 1.01 18.69
C SER A 155 -4.07 1.51 20.08
N ARG A 156 -5.05 1.86 20.90
CA ARG A 156 -4.86 2.27 22.31
C ARG A 156 -4.94 1.09 23.26
N GLU A 157 -4.92 -0.15 22.75
CA GLU A 157 -4.87 -1.33 23.61
C GLU A 157 -3.62 -1.24 24.49
N PRO A 158 -3.76 -1.39 25.82
CA PRO A 158 -2.63 -1.32 26.72
C PRO A 158 -1.64 -2.43 26.33
N GLN A 159 -0.45 -2.05 25.88
CA GLN A 159 0.66 -2.98 25.83
C GLN A 159 1.07 -3.26 27.26
N ASP A 160 0.87 -4.50 27.70
CA ASP A 160 1.27 -4.94 29.03
C ASP A 160 2.79 -4.81 29.17
N ILE A 161 3.28 -4.52 30.39
CA ILE A 161 4.71 -4.27 30.65
C ILE A 161 5.56 -5.50 30.29
N PHE A 162 4.95 -6.69 30.31
CA PHE A 162 5.56 -7.96 29.94
C PHE A 162 4.60 -8.80 29.11
N GLY A 163 5.11 -9.36 28.00
CA GLY A 163 4.34 -10.28 27.16
C GLY A 163 5.24 -11.11 26.24
N PHE A 164 4.78 -12.32 25.92
CA PHE A 164 5.39 -13.19 24.91
C PHE A 164 4.61 -13.07 23.59
N MET A 165 5.24 -13.45 22.46
CA MET A 165 4.60 -13.48 21.13
C MET A 165 4.13 -12.10 20.61
N SER A 166 4.74 -11.02 21.09
CA SER A 166 4.44 -9.64 20.69
C SER A 166 5.05 -9.24 19.34
N SER A 167 5.94 -10.05 18.76
CA SER A 167 6.54 -9.77 17.46
C SER A 167 5.48 -9.72 16.37
N GLU A 168 5.55 -8.77 15.44
CA GLU A 168 4.58 -8.65 14.35
C GLU A 168 4.74 -9.77 13.31
N VAL A 169 5.99 -10.14 12.98
CA VAL A 169 6.35 -11.21 12.06
C VAL A 169 6.88 -12.42 12.82
N SER A 170 6.17 -13.55 12.73
CA SER A 170 6.66 -14.83 13.26
C SER A 170 5.97 -16.02 12.59
N PRO A 171 6.70 -17.11 12.29
CA PRO A 171 6.11 -18.37 11.83
C PRO A 171 5.36 -19.14 12.93
N GLU A 172 5.54 -18.76 14.20
CA GLU A 172 4.93 -19.43 15.36
C GLU A 172 3.53 -18.89 15.71
N LYS A 173 2.97 -18.03 14.86
CA LYS A 173 1.62 -17.48 15.06
C LYS A 173 0.54 -18.45 14.57
N PRO A 174 -0.66 -18.46 15.18
CA PRO A 174 -1.74 -19.35 14.80
C PRO A 174 -2.39 -18.91 13.47
N ILE A 175 -1.78 -19.27 12.34
CA ILE A 175 -2.20 -18.89 10.99
C ILE A 175 -3.67 -19.22 10.73
N ILE A 176 -4.17 -20.37 11.21
CA ILE A 176 -5.58 -20.79 11.05
C ILE A 176 -6.56 -19.73 11.59
N SER A 177 -6.22 -19.08 12.72
CA SER A 177 -7.04 -18.02 13.29
C SER A 177 -7.07 -16.78 12.40
N TYR A 178 -5.93 -16.46 11.75
CA TYR A 178 -5.87 -15.33 10.81
C TYR A 178 -6.61 -15.60 9.50
N ILE A 179 -6.63 -16.84 9.02
CA ILE A 179 -7.39 -17.23 7.82
C ILE A 179 -8.87 -16.89 7.98
N LYS A 180 -9.48 -17.17 9.15
CA LYS A 180 -10.89 -16.84 9.41
C LYS A 180 -11.17 -15.34 9.36
N GLY A 181 -10.28 -14.53 9.94
CA GLY A 181 -10.37 -13.07 9.88
C GLY A 181 -10.24 -12.56 8.45
N LEU A 182 -9.26 -13.06 7.71
CA LEU A 182 -9.03 -12.72 6.31
C LEU A 182 -10.24 -13.09 5.42
N ALA A 183 -10.79 -14.29 5.60
CA ALA A 183 -11.96 -14.76 4.85
C ALA A 183 -13.17 -13.83 5.05
N LYS A 184 -13.48 -13.49 6.32
CA LYS A 184 -14.57 -12.56 6.66
C LYS A 184 -14.37 -11.19 6.03
N GLU A 185 -13.15 -10.67 6.08
CA GLU A 185 -12.84 -9.37 5.50
C GLU A 185 -12.93 -9.38 3.96
N MET A 186 -12.38 -10.40 3.30
CA MET A 186 -12.48 -10.56 1.85
C MET A 186 -13.94 -10.69 1.40
N LYS A 187 -14.76 -11.45 2.12
CA LYS A 187 -16.20 -11.56 1.85
C LYS A 187 -16.89 -10.22 1.99
N LYS A 188 -16.64 -9.50 3.08
CA LYS A 188 -17.20 -8.16 3.30
C LYS A 188 -16.87 -7.23 2.13
N ILE A 189 -15.59 -7.13 1.76
CA ILE A 189 -15.14 -6.26 0.66
C ILE A 189 -15.84 -6.65 -0.65
N ARG A 190 -15.91 -7.96 -0.95
CA ARG A 190 -16.57 -8.43 -2.17
C ARG A 190 -18.07 -8.11 -2.18
N ASP A 191 -18.77 -8.35 -1.06
CA ASP A 191 -20.21 -8.11 -0.93
C ASP A 191 -20.53 -6.59 -1.03
N GLU A 192 -19.59 -5.74 -0.61
CA GLU A 192 -19.61 -4.28 -0.79
C GLU A 192 -19.13 -3.83 -2.20
N LYS A 193 -18.84 -4.77 -3.10
CA LYS A 193 -18.29 -4.54 -4.46
C LYS A 193 -16.97 -3.77 -4.48
N GLY A 194 -16.17 -3.94 -3.43
CA GLY A 194 -14.81 -3.40 -3.33
C GLY A 194 -13.81 -4.10 -4.25
N PHE A 195 -12.56 -3.65 -4.18
CA PHE A 195 -11.52 -3.99 -5.12
C PHE A 195 -10.34 -4.68 -4.42
N ILE A 196 -10.11 -5.96 -4.72
CA ILE A 196 -9.04 -6.78 -4.15
C ILE A 196 -7.96 -7.04 -5.20
N ILE A 197 -6.75 -6.55 -4.94
CA ILE A 197 -5.56 -6.79 -5.76
C ILE A 197 -4.81 -8.01 -5.22
N HIS A 198 -4.33 -8.85 -6.14
CA HIS A 198 -3.47 -10.00 -5.82
C HIS A 198 -2.11 -9.85 -6.51
N VAL A 199 -1.03 -9.81 -5.72
CA VAL A 199 0.35 -9.78 -6.23
C VAL A 199 0.92 -11.18 -6.15
N VAL A 200 1.28 -11.76 -7.30
CA VAL A 200 1.50 -13.21 -7.43
C VAL A 200 2.92 -13.50 -7.88
N GLY A 201 3.69 -14.23 -7.07
CA GLY A 201 5.05 -14.68 -7.38
C GLY A 201 5.10 -16.07 -8.01
N THR A 202 6.27 -16.45 -8.54
CA THR A 202 6.49 -17.73 -9.24
C THR A 202 6.24 -18.97 -8.37
N ALA A 203 6.50 -18.88 -7.06
CA ALA A 203 6.31 -20.00 -6.14
C ALA A 203 4.87 -20.51 -6.14
N MET A 204 3.89 -19.65 -6.40
CA MET A 204 2.47 -20.03 -6.53
C MET A 204 2.23 -21.09 -7.60
N ALA A 205 2.97 -21.02 -8.71
CA ALA A 205 2.90 -22.03 -9.76
C ALA A 205 3.63 -23.32 -9.32
N HIS A 206 4.79 -23.23 -8.67
CA HIS A 206 5.54 -24.41 -8.24
C HIS A 206 4.84 -25.23 -7.17
N THR A 207 4.26 -24.58 -6.16
CA THR A 207 3.65 -25.25 -5.01
C THR A 207 2.22 -25.72 -5.27
N GLY A 208 1.61 -25.31 -6.39
CA GLY A 208 0.23 -25.67 -6.75
C GLY A 208 -0.84 -24.79 -6.10
N ALA A 209 -0.43 -23.70 -5.45
CA ALA A 209 -1.31 -22.70 -4.86
C ALA A 209 -2.15 -21.94 -5.90
N ASP A 210 -1.69 -21.90 -7.15
CA ASP A 210 -2.40 -21.37 -8.31
C ASP A 210 -3.84 -21.92 -8.47
N LYS A 211 -4.08 -23.18 -8.10
CA LYS A 211 -5.44 -23.76 -8.11
C LYS A 211 -6.41 -23.06 -7.16
N ALA A 212 -5.94 -22.72 -5.96
CA ALA A 212 -6.75 -22.01 -4.99
C ALA A 212 -6.99 -20.56 -5.45
N LEU A 213 -6.01 -19.94 -6.13
CA LEU A 213 -6.19 -18.62 -6.74
C LEU A 213 -7.25 -18.64 -7.87
N ILE A 214 -7.33 -19.72 -8.66
CA ILE A 214 -8.41 -19.92 -9.64
C ILE A 214 -9.78 -19.96 -8.95
N ASP A 215 -9.90 -20.67 -7.81
CA ASP A 215 -11.14 -20.69 -7.04
C ASP A 215 -11.52 -19.30 -6.51
N LEU A 216 -10.53 -18.49 -6.08
CA LEU A 216 -10.76 -17.10 -5.68
C LEU A 216 -11.23 -16.22 -6.86
N ILE A 217 -10.63 -16.38 -8.04
CA ILE A 217 -11.06 -15.67 -9.26
C ILE A 217 -12.53 -15.98 -9.57
N ARG A 218 -12.89 -17.27 -9.60
CA ARG A 218 -14.24 -17.73 -9.89
C ARG A 218 -15.25 -17.29 -8.83
N GLY A 219 -14.82 -17.21 -7.57
CA GLY A 219 -15.61 -16.69 -6.45
C GLY A 219 -15.76 -15.16 -6.40
N GLY A 220 -15.16 -14.43 -7.35
CA GLY A 220 -15.23 -12.97 -7.43
C GLY A 220 -14.35 -12.23 -6.43
N TYR A 221 -13.35 -12.90 -5.85
CA TYR A 221 -12.44 -12.35 -4.83
C TYR A 221 -11.17 -11.70 -5.40
N VAL A 222 -11.10 -11.53 -6.72
CA VAL A 222 -9.94 -10.99 -7.43
C VAL A 222 -10.40 -9.97 -8.46
N GLN A 223 -9.94 -8.72 -8.35
CA GLN A 223 -10.30 -7.64 -9.28
C GLN A 223 -9.11 -7.17 -10.13
N ALA A 224 -7.87 -7.45 -9.73
CA ALA A 224 -6.68 -7.31 -10.56
C ALA A 224 -5.57 -8.24 -10.07
N ILE A 225 -4.70 -8.68 -11.00
CA ILE A 225 -3.48 -9.42 -10.67
C ILE A 225 -2.25 -8.62 -11.11
N PHE A 226 -1.28 -8.48 -10.21
CA PHE A 226 0.05 -8.00 -10.54
C PHE A 226 1.04 -9.15 -10.45
N THR A 227 1.84 -9.34 -11.49
CA THR A 227 2.81 -10.43 -11.52
C THR A 227 3.98 -10.09 -12.45
N GLY A 228 4.93 -11.02 -12.58
CA GLY A 228 6.02 -10.94 -13.55
C GLY A 228 5.95 -12.07 -14.57
N ASN A 229 6.78 -11.95 -15.62
CA ASN A 229 6.85 -12.92 -16.72
C ASN A 229 7.00 -14.37 -16.21
N GLY A 230 7.84 -14.59 -15.20
CA GLY A 230 8.09 -15.94 -14.66
C GLY A 230 6.83 -16.68 -14.23
N PHE A 231 5.93 -16.06 -13.44
CA PHE A 231 4.71 -16.73 -12.99
C PHE A 231 3.76 -16.97 -14.17
N ALA A 232 3.57 -15.98 -15.03
CA ALA A 232 2.69 -16.09 -16.19
C ALA A 232 3.14 -17.23 -17.13
N VAL A 233 4.44 -17.33 -17.41
CA VAL A 233 5.02 -18.42 -18.21
C VAL A 233 4.80 -19.77 -17.54
N MET A 234 5.04 -19.89 -16.23
CA MET A 234 4.88 -21.15 -15.50
C MET A 234 3.42 -21.61 -15.39
N ASP A 235 2.47 -20.68 -15.23
CA ASP A 235 1.04 -21.00 -15.28
C ASP A 235 0.67 -21.61 -16.63
N ILE A 236 1.12 -20.98 -17.73
CA ILE A 236 0.88 -21.45 -19.11
C ILE A 236 1.57 -22.80 -19.36
N GLU A 237 2.85 -22.94 -18.98
CA GLU A 237 3.60 -24.19 -19.09
C GLU A 237 2.85 -25.35 -18.40
N LYS A 238 2.29 -25.09 -17.21
CA LYS A 238 1.57 -26.10 -16.43
C LYS A 238 0.32 -26.61 -17.15
N GLN A 239 -0.31 -25.78 -17.99
CA GLN A 239 -1.49 -26.18 -18.77
C GLN A 239 -1.11 -26.92 -20.05
N LEU A 240 -0.06 -26.47 -20.73
CA LEU A 240 0.37 -27.08 -21.99
C LEU A 240 1.09 -28.41 -21.77
N PHE A 241 1.90 -28.51 -20.73
CA PHE A 241 2.83 -29.63 -20.53
C PHE A 241 2.69 -30.34 -19.18
N GLY A 242 1.89 -29.80 -18.26
CA GLY A 242 1.77 -30.37 -16.92
C GLY A 242 2.98 -30.12 -16.01
N THR A 243 3.88 -29.23 -16.41
CA THR A 243 5.14 -28.95 -15.71
C THR A 243 5.31 -27.48 -15.34
N THR A 244 6.20 -27.18 -14.39
CA THR A 244 6.73 -25.84 -14.13
C THR A 244 8.25 -25.91 -14.10
N LEU A 245 8.95 -25.25 -15.03
CA LEU A 245 10.38 -25.44 -15.29
C LEU A 245 10.78 -26.92 -15.44
N GLY A 246 9.91 -27.71 -16.06
CA GLY A 246 10.13 -29.15 -16.23
C GLY A 246 9.89 -30.02 -15.00
N MET A 247 9.50 -29.44 -13.87
CA MET A 247 9.03 -30.20 -12.70
C MET A 247 7.58 -30.62 -12.91
N ASP A 248 7.29 -31.91 -12.86
CA ASP A 248 5.95 -32.46 -13.02
C ASP A 248 5.03 -32.05 -11.85
N LYS A 249 3.87 -31.47 -12.18
CA LYS A 249 2.96 -30.88 -11.17
C LYS A 249 2.29 -31.90 -10.26
N LYS A 250 2.32 -33.20 -10.59
CA LYS A 250 1.68 -34.26 -9.78
C LYS A 250 2.68 -34.94 -8.85
N THR A 251 3.90 -35.15 -9.32
CA THR A 251 4.92 -35.95 -8.64
C THR A 251 6.06 -35.13 -8.05
N GLY A 252 6.21 -33.85 -8.44
CA GLY A 252 7.33 -33.00 -8.03
C GLY A 252 8.68 -33.41 -8.63
N ARG A 253 8.72 -34.40 -9.53
CA ARG A 253 9.95 -34.88 -10.17
C ARG A 253 10.30 -33.99 -11.35
N VAL A 254 11.59 -33.65 -11.47
CA VAL A 254 12.12 -32.94 -12.64
C VAL A 254 12.26 -33.92 -13.81
N LEU A 255 11.53 -33.66 -14.90
CA LEU A 255 11.54 -34.49 -16.09
C LEU A 255 12.82 -34.27 -16.90
N LYS A 256 13.32 -35.34 -17.53
CA LYS A 256 14.49 -35.27 -18.42
C LYS A 256 14.22 -34.28 -19.56
N ARG A 257 15.10 -33.30 -19.74
CA ARG A 257 14.95 -32.19 -20.71
C ARG A 257 13.73 -31.28 -20.49
N GLY A 258 13.12 -31.33 -19.30
CA GLY A 258 11.98 -30.47 -18.95
C GLY A 258 12.31 -28.97 -18.90
N TYR A 259 13.59 -28.60 -18.83
CA TYR A 259 14.03 -27.20 -18.93
C TYR A 259 13.56 -26.52 -20.22
N LYS A 260 13.21 -27.25 -21.29
CA LYS A 260 12.74 -26.64 -22.53
C LYS A 260 11.26 -26.23 -22.48
N SER A 261 10.46 -26.82 -21.58
CA SER A 261 9.00 -26.67 -21.56
C SER A 261 8.55 -25.20 -21.47
N HIS A 262 9.17 -24.40 -20.60
CA HIS A 262 8.84 -22.97 -20.46
C HIS A 262 9.16 -22.16 -21.73
N LEU A 263 10.28 -22.46 -22.41
CA LEU A 263 10.63 -21.82 -23.69
C LEU A 263 9.61 -22.17 -24.80
N VAL A 264 9.13 -23.41 -24.83
CA VAL A 264 8.07 -23.80 -25.76
C VAL A 264 6.77 -23.08 -25.42
N ALA A 265 6.41 -22.97 -24.13
CA ALA A 265 5.23 -22.22 -23.70
C ALA A 265 5.27 -20.76 -24.16
N ILE A 266 6.41 -20.07 -23.98
CA ILE A 266 6.61 -18.71 -24.51
C ILE A 266 6.39 -18.67 -26.02
N ASN A 267 7.00 -19.59 -26.75
CA ASN A 267 6.89 -19.67 -28.20
C ASN A 267 5.46 -19.93 -28.69
N GLU A 268 4.68 -20.77 -28.00
CA GLU A 268 3.26 -20.98 -28.34
C GLU A 268 2.42 -19.71 -28.15
N ILE A 269 2.71 -18.91 -27.13
CA ILE A 269 2.02 -17.62 -26.95
C ILE A 269 2.44 -16.60 -28.02
N TYR A 270 3.71 -16.59 -28.45
CA TYR A 270 4.13 -15.78 -29.60
C TYR A 270 3.43 -16.18 -30.89
N LYS A 271 3.22 -17.48 -31.15
CA LYS A 271 2.47 -17.94 -32.32
C LYS A 271 1.04 -17.43 -32.33
N ALA A 272 0.37 -17.42 -31.17
CA ALA A 272 -0.96 -16.84 -31.02
C ALA A 272 -0.95 -15.30 -31.03
N GLY A 273 0.16 -14.68 -30.65
CA GLY A 273 0.40 -13.24 -30.63
C GLY A 273 0.02 -12.54 -29.32
N SER A 274 -0.75 -13.18 -28.43
CA SER A 274 -0.94 -12.76 -27.04
C SER A 274 -1.57 -13.88 -26.21
N ILE A 275 -1.52 -13.75 -24.88
CA ILE A 275 -2.22 -14.67 -23.97
C ILE A 275 -3.73 -14.68 -24.26
N LYS A 276 -4.32 -13.49 -24.48
CA LYS A 276 -5.74 -13.39 -24.82
C LYS A 276 -6.09 -14.16 -26.10
N LYS A 277 -5.31 -13.98 -27.16
CA LYS A 277 -5.53 -14.72 -28.42
C LYS A 277 -5.35 -16.22 -28.24
N ALA A 278 -4.36 -16.66 -27.46
CA ALA A 278 -4.17 -18.07 -27.14
C ALA A 278 -5.39 -18.68 -26.42
N VAL A 279 -6.08 -17.91 -25.57
CA VAL A 279 -7.33 -18.32 -24.93
C VAL A 279 -8.49 -18.36 -25.93
N ASP A 280 -8.61 -17.34 -26.79
CA ASP A 280 -9.69 -17.21 -27.77
C ASP A 280 -9.61 -18.31 -28.86
N GLU A 281 -8.39 -18.69 -29.27
CA GLU A 281 -8.10 -19.76 -30.24
C GLU A 281 -8.11 -21.16 -29.61
N GLY A 282 -8.26 -21.25 -28.27
CA GLY A 282 -8.29 -22.52 -27.55
C GLY A 282 -6.94 -23.22 -27.41
N VAL A 283 -5.83 -22.51 -27.63
CA VAL A 283 -4.47 -23.01 -27.33
C VAL A 283 -4.28 -23.13 -25.81
N LEU A 284 -4.68 -22.10 -25.06
CA LEU A 284 -4.69 -22.09 -23.60
C LEU A 284 -6.11 -22.35 -23.08
N LYS A 285 -6.31 -23.43 -22.31
CA LYS A 285 -7.64 -23.93 -21.89
C LYS A 285 -7.89 -23.91 -20.38
N GLY A 286 -6.96 -23.39 -19.59
CA GLY A 286 -7.04 -23.38 -18.13
C GLY A 286 -5.91 -22.55 -17.53
N GLY A 287 -5.76 -22.61 -16.20
CA GLY A 287 -4.76 -21.82 -15.47
C GLY A 287 -5.25 -20.44 -15.05
N VAL A 288 -4.46 -19.76 -14.24
CA VAL A 288 -4.78 -18.43 -13.71
C VAL A 288 -4.93 -17.41 -14.85
N MET A 289 -4.02 -17.44 -15.82
CA MET A 289 -4.06 -16.51 -16.96
C MET A 289 -5.33 -16.68 -17.80
N TYR A 290 -5.76 -17.92 -18.02
CA TYR A 290 -7.02 -18.22 -18.71
C TYR A 290 -8.24 -17.68 -17.97
N GLU A 291 -8.33 -17.94 -16.66
CA GLU A 291 -9.47 -17.51 -15.84
C GLU A 291 -9.53 -15.98 -15.78
N CYS A 292 -8.40 -15.29 -15.68
CA CYS A 292 -8.37 -13.83 -15.76
C CYS A 292 -8.94 -13.30 -17.09
N ILE A 293 -8.58 -13.90 -18.22
CA ILE A 293 -9.14 -13.50 -19.52
C ILE A 293 -10.65 -13.77 -19.58
N LYS A 294 -11.12 -14.95 -19.14
CA LYS A 294 -12.55 -15.29 -19.15
C LYS A 294 -13.39 -14.41 -18.24
N HIS A 295 -12.86 -14.03 -17.08
CA HIS A 295 -13.52 -13.17 -16.10
C HIS A 295 -13.25 -11.67 -16.31
N LYS A 296 -12.51 -11.30 -17.37
CA LYS A 296 -12.13 -9.90 -17.68
C LYS A 296 -11.37 -9.21 -16.54
N ILE A 297 -10.55 -9.98 -15.81
CA ILE A 297 -9.69 -9.47 -14.77
C ILE A 297 -8.40 -8.95 -15.41
N PRO A 298 -8.02 -7.68 -15.20
CA PRO A 298 -6.76 -7.14 -15.68
C PRO A 298 -5.59 -7.84 -15.01
N VAL A 299 -4.61 -8.26 -15.82
CA VAL A 299 -3.34 -8.81 -15.36
C VAL A 299 -2.21 -7.93 -15.87
N ILE A 300 -1.41 -7.41 -14.95
CA ILE A 300 -0.29 -6.54 -15.25
C ILE A 300 0.98 -7.37 -15.05
N ILE A 301 1.68 -7.63 -16.15
CA ILE A 301 2.89 -8.45 -16.17
C ILE A 301 4.09 -7.50 -16.28
N GLY A 302 4.65 -7.12 -15.13
CA GLY A 302 5.83 -6.26 -15.08
C GLY A 302 7.11 -7.04 -15.34
N GLY A 303 7.87 -6.62 -16.36
CA GLY A 303 9.10 -7.26 -16.77
C GLY A 303 10.24 -7.13 -15.75
N SER A 304 11.23 -8.02 -15.87
CA SER A 304 12.43 -8.04 -15.05
C SER A 304 13.65 -8.48 -15.85
N ILE A 305 14.85 -8.12 -15.37
CA ILE A 305 16.12 -8.42 -16.05
C ILE A 305 16.44 -9.91 -16.21
N ARG A 306 15.67 -10.80 -15.58
CA ARG A 306 15.85 -12.26 -15.68
C ARG A 306 14.84 -12.95 -16.61
N ASP A 307 14.00 -12.18 -17.30
CA ASP A 307 12.88 -12.76 -18.03
C ASP A 307 13.34 -13.51 -19.29
N ASP A 308 12.92 -14.77 -19.42
CA ASP A 308 13.06 -15.55 -20.66
C ASP A 308 11.94 -15.17 -21.63
N GLY A 309 12.28 -14.91 -22.90
CA GLY A 309 11.33 -14.45 -23.92
C GLY A 309 11.40 -12.94 -24.11
N PRO A 310 10.66 -12.13 -23.34
CA PRO A 310 9.51 -12.45 -22.47
C PRO A 310 8.23 -12.76 -23.27
N LEU A 311 7.12 -13.11 -22.60
CA LEU A 311 5.79 -13.16 -23.23
C LEU A 311 5.44 -11.83 -23.91
N PRO A 312 4.66 -11.83 -25.02
CA PRO A 312 4.27 -10.61 -25.72
C PRO A 312 3.45 -9.64 -24.87
N ASP A 313 2.74 -10.14 -23.85
CA ASP A 313 1.95 -9.34 -22.91
C ASP A 313 2.79 -8.71 -21.78
N THR A 314 4.09 -9.04 -21.67
CA THR A 314 4.97 -8.50 -20.63
C THR A 314 5.38 -7.06 -20.94
N ILE A 315 5.14 -6.16 -20.00
CA ILE A 315 5.57 -4.76 -20.09
C ILE A 315 7.04 -4.69 -19.68
N THR A 316 7.92 -4.49 -20.65
CA THR A 316 9.38 -4.49 -20.44
C THR A 316 9.92 -3.18 -19.89
N ASP A 317 9.25 -2.06 -20.18
CA ASP A 317 9.54 -0.78 -19.53
C ASP A 317 8.98 -0.79 -18.10
N VAL A 318 9.89 -0.77 -17.13
CA VAL A 318 9.53 -0.86 -15.71
C VAL A 318 8.74 0.36 -15.20
N MET A 319 8.91 1.52 -15.83
CA MET A 319 8.17 2.73 -15.47
C MET A 319 6.75 2.66 -16.03
N GLU A 320 6.58 2.21 -17.27
CA GLU A 320 5.26 1.92 -17.84
C GLU A 320 4.53 0.84 -17.05
N ALA A 321 5.21 -0.22 -16.65
CA ALA A 321 4.62 -1.29 -15.84
C ALA A 321 4.08 -0.76 -14.51
N GLN A 322 4.85 0.09 -13.80
CA GLN A 322 4.35 0.72 -12.58
C GLN A 322 3.16 1.65 -12.85
N ASP A 323 3.17 2.39 -13.97
CA ASP A 323 2.09 3.32 -14.29
C ASP A 323 0.79 2.59 -14.63
N GLU A 324 0.87 1.42 -15.27
CA GLU A 324 -0.27 0.52 -15.43
C GLU A 324 -0.76 -0.03 -14.08
N MET A 325 0.14 -0.43 -13.17
CA MET A 325 -0.24 -0.89 -11.82
C MET A 325 -0.99 0.20 -11.03
N ARG A 326 -0.51 1.46 -11.08
CA ARG A 326 -1.11 2.60 -10.36
C ARG A 326 -2.57 2.84 -10.69
N LYS A 327 -3.02 2.52 -11.92
CA LYS A 327 -4.43 2.66 -12.34
C LYS A 327 -5.40 1.83 -11.49
N TYR A 328 -4.90 0.74 -10.90
CA TYR A 328 -5.69 -0.18 -10.09
C TYR A 328 -5.44 0.00 -8.60
N VAL A 329 -4.20 0.29 -8.19
CA VAL A 329 -3.83 0.54 -6.79
C VAL A 329 -4.72 1.62 -6.15
N GLN A 330 -5.02 2.69 -6.88
CA GLN A 330 -5.85 3.78 -6.36
C GLN A 330 -7.32 3.36 -6.10
N LYS A 331 -7.77 2.23 -6.65
CA LYS A 331 -9.12 1.68 -6.45
C LYS A 331 -9.15 0.61 -5.35
N ALA A 332 -7.99 0.10 -4.92
CA ALA A 332 -7.90 -1.03 -4.01
C ALA A 332 -8.48 -0.71 -2.62
N ASP A 333 -9.17 -1.70 -2.06
CA ASP A 333 -9.57 -1.77 -0.65
C ASP A 333 -8.71 -2.78 0.11
N MET A 334 -8.25 -3.82 -0.60
CA MET A 334 -7.30 -4.81 -0.09
C MET A 334 -6.27 -5.19 -1.14
N CYS A 335 -5.05 -5.49 -0.70
CA CYS A 335 -3.99 -6.07 -1.49
C CYS A 335 -3.41 -7.30 -0.79
N VAL A 336 -3.40 -8.44 -1.46
CA VAL A 336 -2.79 -9.69 -0.95
C VAL A 336 -1.56 -10.03 -1.78
N ILE A 337 -0.42 -10.20 -1.12
CA ILE A 337 0.88 -10.45 -1.75
C ILE A 337 1.33 -11.88 -1.43
N TYR A 338 1.58 -12.68 -2.47
CA TYR A 338 1.99 -14.08 -2.35
C TYR A 338 3.39 -14.31 -2.92
N ALA A 339 4.32 -14.71 -2.06
CA ALA A 339 5.64 -15.20 -2.45
C ALA A 339 6.37 -14.35 -3.50
N SER A 340 6.26 -13.03 -3.39
CA SER A 340 6.77 -12.08 -4.38
C SER A 340 7.39 -10.87 -3.71
N MET A 341 8.70 -10.92 -3.48
CA MET A 341 9.42 -9.81 -2.87
C MET A 341 9.43 -8.57 -3.76
N LEU A 342 9.87 -8.68 -5.02
CA LEU A 342 10.05 -7.52 -5.92
C LEU A 342 8.72 -6.82 -6.24
N HIS A 343 7.75 -7.55 -6.79
CA HIS A 343 6.45 -6.96 -7.15
C HIS A 343 5.63 -6.61 -5.90
N GLY A 344 5.78 -7.37 -4.81
CA GLY A 344 5.16 -7.02 -3.53
C GLY A 344 5.66 -5.66 -3.03
N ILE A 345 6.97 -5.45 -3.04
CA ILE A 345 7.60 -4.21 -2.57
C ILE A 345 7.21 -3.04 -3.47
N ALA A 346 7.26 -3.24 -4.80
CA ALA A 346 6.83 -2.22 -5.75
C ALA A 346 5.36 -1.82 -5.52
N THR A 347 4.48 -2.80 -5.31
CA THR A 347 3.05 -2.56 -5.03
C THR A 347 2.87 -1.81 -3.72
N GLY A 348 3.53 -2.25 -2.63
CA GLY A 348 3.49 -1.58 -1.33
C GLY A 348 3.86 -0.10 -1.38
N ASN A 349 4.90 0.25 -2.14
CA ASN A 349 5.30 1.66 -2.34
C ASN A 349 4.21 2.52 -3.03
N MET A 350 3.33 1.91 -3.83
CA MET A 350 2.25 2.63 -4.52
C MET A 350 0.94 2.67 -3.71
N LEU A 351 0.79 1.77 -2.73
CA LEU A 351 -0.46 1.60 -1.98
C LEU A 351 -0.69 2.76 -1.01
N PRO A 352 -1.89 3.38 -1.03
CA PRO A 352 -2.30 4.30 0.02
C PRO A 352 -2.51 3.58 1.36
N SER A 353 -2.30 4.25 2.49
CA SER A 353 -2.35 3.63 3.83
C SER A 353 -3.73 3.10 4.24
N ARG A 354 -4.79 3.46 3.52
CA ARG A 354 -6.15 2.95 3.76
C ARG A 354 -6.32 1.50 3.28
N VAL A 355 -5.45 1.04 2.38
CA VAL A 355 -5.59 -0.27 1.73
C VAL A 355 -5.13 -1.35 2.70
N LYS A 356 -6.03 -2.29 3.00
CA LYS A 356 -5.69 -3.44 3.86
C LYS A 356 -4.68 -4.31 3.13
N THR A 357 -3.49 -4.46 3.69
CA THR A 357 -2.41 -5.21 3.03
C THR A 357 -2.15 -6.51 3.77
N VAL A 358 -2.05 -7.61 3.04
CA VAL A 358 -1.78 -8.94 3.58
C VAL A 358 -0.59 -9.53 2.84
N ILE A 359 0.41 -10.02 3.58
CA ILE A 359 1.65 -10.53 3.01
C ILE A 359 1.79 -11.99 3.43
N ILE A 360 1.91 -12.88 2.46
CA ILE A 360 2.06 -14.31 2.68
C ILE A 360 3.33 -14.77 1.96
N ASP A 361 4.35 -15.09 2.75
CA ASP A 361 5.63 -15.59 2.24
C ASP A 361 6.22 -16.59 3.24
N ILE A 362 6.88 -17.62 2.74
CA ILE A 362 7.57 -18.59 3.61
C ILE A 362 8.83 -17.99 4.23
N ASN A 363 9.40 -16.96 3.59
CA ASN A 363 10.57 -16.27 4.07
C ASN A 363 10.17 -15.09 4.97
N PRO A 364 10.42 -15.15 6.29
CA PRO A 364 10.08 -14.06 7.20
C PRO A 364 10.73 -12.74 6.82
N TYR A 365 11.91 -12.76 6.20
CA TYR A 365 12.58 -11.55 5.75
C TYR A 365 11.77 -10.78 4.71
N VAL A 366 11.09 -11.48 3.79
CA VAL A 366 10.24 -10.82 2.79
C VAL A 366 9.06 -10.13 3.47
N VAL A 367 8.46 -10.80 4.46
CA VAL A 367 7.35 -10.25 5.26
C VAL A 367 7.79 -9.00 6.02
N THR A 368 8.92 -9.07 6.73
CA THR A 368 9.49 -7.91 7.44
C THR A 368 9.78 -6.75 6.51
N ARG A 369 10.42 -7.01 5.36
CA ARG A 369 10.77 -5.94 4.39
C ARG A 369 9.56 -5.25 3.78
N LEU A 370 8.44 -5.94 3.67
CA LEU A 370 7.19 -5.36 3.19
C LEU A 370 6.48 -4.52 4.27
N GLN A 371 6.54 -4.94 5.53
CA GLN A 371 6.01 -4.16 6.65
C GLN A 371 6.85 -2.89 6.94
N ASP A 372 8.18 -2.98 6.84
CA ASP A 372 9.11 -1.88 7.13
C ASP A 372 9.00 -0.69 6.17
N ARG A 373 8.29 -0.82 5.05
CA ARG A 373 8.13 0.24 4.04
C ARG A 373 6.88 1.09 4.27
N GLY A 374 6.67 1.51 5.52
CA GLY A 374 5.54 2.36 5.90
C GLY A 374 4.20 1.61 6.04
N THR A 375 4.09 0.38 5.52
CA THR A 375 2.86 -0.42 5.63
C THR A 375 2.79 -1.17 6.97
N THR A 376 2.95 -0.44 8.08
CA THR A 376 2.94 -0.98 9.45
C THR A 376 1.60 -1.61 9.83
N GLN A 377 0.54 -1.35 9.06
CA GLN A 377 -0.77 -1.96 9.24
C GLN A 377 -0.96 -3.26 8.43
N ALA A 378 0.07 -3.72 7.72
CA ALA A 378 -0.02 -4.95 6.94
C ALA A 378 -0.03 -6.18 7.85
N LEU A 379 -0.93 -7.12 7.56
CA LEU A 379 -0.97 -8.44 8.18
C LEU A 379 0.06 -9.36 7.53
N GLY A 380 1.18 -9.60 8.21
CA GLY A 380 2.22 -10.53 7.78
C GLY A 380 1.97 -11.96 8.25
N MET A 381 1.99 -12.93 7.33
CA MET A 381 1.88 -14.36 7.62
C MET A 381 3.08 -15.11 7.04
N VAL A 382 3.88 -15.70 7.91
CA VAL A 382 5.07 -16.47 7.50
C VAL A 382 4.66 -17.92 7.25
N THR A 383 4.29 -18.24 6.01
CA THR A 383 3.83 -19.59 5.62
C THR A 383 3.86 -19.81 4.12
N ASP A 384 3.75 -21.06 3.68
CA ASP A 384 3.59 -21.41 2.27
C ASP A 384 2.17 -21.04 1.78
N PRO A 385 2.02 -20.21 0.74
CA PRO A 385 0.72 -19.93 0.13
C PRO A 385 -0.08 -21.20 -0.25
N ALA A 386 0.57 -22.31 -0.61
CA ALA A 386 -0.10 -23.57 -0.93
C ALA A 386 -0.75 -24.24 0.28
N VAL A 387 -0.30 -23.96 1.49
CA VAL A 387 -0.93 -24.45 2.73
C VAL A 387 -2.09 -23.55 3.13
N LEU A 388 -1.92 -22.24 3.00
CA LEU A 388 -2.89 -21.25 3.45
C LEU A 388 -4.07 -21.10 2.50
N LEU A 389 -3.83 -20.95 1.19
CA LEU A 389 -4.89 -20.57 0.24
C LEU A 389 -6.02 -21.60 0.11
N PRO A 390 -5.79 -22.93 0.08
CA PRO A 390 -6.88 -23.89 0.04
C PRO A 390 -7.81 -23.78 1.27
N GLN A 391 -7.24 -23.56 2.45
CA GLN A 391 -8.01 -23.35 3.69
C GLN A 391 -8.78 -22.03 3.66
N LEU A 392 -8.18 -20.96 3.11
CA LEU A 392 -8.88 -19.69 2.90
C LEU A 392 -10.07 -19.86 1.95
N VAL A 393 -9.90 -20.58 0.85
CA VAL A 393 -10.98 -20.88 -0.10
C VAL A 393 -12.08 -21.71 0.56
N GLU A 394 -11.74 -22.71 1.37
CA GLU A 394 -12.72 -23.51 2.11
C GLU A 394 -13.50 -22.64 3.10
N GLU A 395 -12.81 -21.77 3.84
CA GLU A 395 -13.47 -20.87 4.79
C GLU A 395 -14.38 -19.86 4.08
N LEU A 396 -13.96 -19.30 2.93
CA LEU A 396 -14.83 -18.44 2.11
C LEU A 396 -16.06 -19.19 1.62
N LYS A 397 -15.92 -20.45 1.16
CA LYS A 397 -17.05 -21.31 0.75
C LYS A 397 -18.03 -21.59 1.88
N ARG A 398 -17.56 -21.65 3.13
CA ARG A 398 -18.43 -21.80 4.32
C ARG A 398 -19.19 -20.52 4.69
N LEU A 399 -18.68 -19.36 4.27
CA LEU A 399 -19.29 -18.07 4.52
C LEU A 399 -20.30 -17.68 3.42
N GLU A 400 -20.27 -18.32 2.25
CA GLU A 400 -21.36 -18.26 1.27
C GLU A 400 -22.58 -19.06 1.72
#